data_AF-A0A9E0INP2-F1
#
_entry.id   AF-A0A9E0INP2-F1
#
_cell.length_a   1.000
_cell.length_b   1.000
_cell.length_c   1.000
_cell.angle_alpha   90.00
_cell.angle_beta   90.00
_cell.angle_gamma   90.00
#
_symmetry.space_group_name_H-M   'P 1'
#
loop_
_entity.id
_entity.type
_entity.pdbx_description
1 polymer ?
#
loop_
_entity_poly.entity_id
_entity_poly.type
_entity_poly.pdbx_seq_one_letter_code
_entity_poly.pdbx_strand_id
1 'polypeptide(L)'
;MRTAVAVVVAFVVSVLGLARAGAEPGFRRVPLDARGKASPLTLRALTYQGSTNGVLAVEVHNPGKRAARFSAEGLYFIPGGDPDEAPQRLGAVGPMRMASGEGKAVDLGSLEVAPGATVRLELDVFCIDSHRPSPSPENTFTVARTRMPKTLSATIESRGKRAADDVGGYRAAPAKAAVQSEVWRARDAKWIKLDGEGAQEQEKARPRPERHLEQTHELRIRRPMPQGRK
;
A
#
# COMPACT_ATOMS: atom_id res chain seq x y z
N MET A 1 -11.24 -25.42 19.70
CA MET A 1 -9.83 -25.53 19.26
C MET A 1 -9.81 -25.45 17.74
N ARG A 2 -9.25 -24.39 17.15
CA ARG A 2 -9.16 -24.23 15.68
C ARG A 2 -7.80 -24.77 15.24
N THR A 3 -7.81 -25.94 14.60
CA THR A 3 -6.65 -26.57 13.96
C THR A 3 -6.21 -25.71 12.77
N ALA A 4 -5.05 -25.05 12.89
CA ALA A 4 -4.41 -24.40 11.77
C ALA A 4 -3.72 -25.48 10.92
N VAL A 5 -4.24 -25.73 9.72
CA VAL A 5 -3.60 -26.62 8.75
C VAL A 5 -2.42 -25.87 8.15
N ALA A 6 -1.20 -26.28 8.50
CA ALA A 6 0.03 -25.82 7.86
C ALA A 6 0.23 -26.62 6.57
N VAL A 7 -0.07 -26.01 5.42
CA VAL A 7 0.24 -26.60 4.12
C VAL A 7 1.68 -26.25 3.76
N VAL A 8 2.56 -27.25 3.78
CA VAL A 8 3.94 -27.14 3.28
C VAL A 8 3.96 -27.63 1.84
N VAL A 9 4.06 -26.71 0.87
CA VAL A 9 4.24 -27.06 -0.54
C VAL A 9 5.67 -26.77 -0.96
N ALA A 10 6.46 -27.81 -1.20
CA ALA A 10 7.79 -27.70 -1.78
C ALA A 10 7.67 -27.86 -3.31
N PHE A 11 7.68 -26.75 -4.04
CA PHE A 11 7.84 -26.75 -5.50
C PHE A 11 9.13 -26.03 -5.84
N VAL A 12 10.12 -26.78 -6.32
CA VAL A 12 11.34 -26.22 -6.92
C VAL A 12 11.04 -26.01 -8.40
N VAL A 13 10.79 -24.76 -8.77
CA VAL A 13 10.56 -24.35 -10.17
C VAL A 13 11.78 -23.57 -10.63
N SER A 14 12.68 -24.24 -11.34
CA SER A 14 13.80 -23.62 -12.04
C SER A 14 13.31 -23.13 -13.40
N VAL A 15 13.16 -21.81 -13.57
CA VAL A 15 12.76 -21.20 -14.85
C VAL A 15 13.92 -20.41 -15.43
N LEU A 16 14.34 -20.80 -16.63
CA LEU A 16 15.17 -20.02 -17.55
C LEU A 16 14.43 -18.71 -17.89
N GLY A 17 14.98 -17.57 -17.46
CA GLY A 17 14.34 -16.26 -17.59
C GLY A 17 14.59 -15.62 -18.96
N LEU A 18 13.51 -15.36 -19.71
CA LEU A 18 13.44 -14.24 -20.64
C LEU A 18 13.28 -12.96 -19.80
N ALA A 19 14.33 -12.16 -19.71
CA ALA A 19 14.30 -10.88 -19.01
C ALA A 19 13.39 -9.91 -19.76
N ARG A 20 12.24 -9.55 -19.17
CA ARG A 20 11.51 -8.32 -19.54
C ARG A 20 12.10 -7.15 -18.73
N ALA A 21 12.40 -6.06 -19.43
CA ALA A 21 12.79 -4.80 -18.82
C ALA A 21 11.69 -4.33 -17.86
N GLY A 22 12.05 -4.07 -16.60
CA GLY A 22 11.12 -3.61 -15.56
C GLY A 22 11.37 -4.14 -14.15
N ALA A 23 12.17 -5.20 -14.00
CA ALA A 23 12.52 -5.73 -12.68
C ALA A 23 13.62 -4.90 -11.99
N GLU A 24 13.46 -4.60 -10.70
CA GLU A 24 14.55 -4.06 -9.89
C GLU A 24 15.70 -5.09 -9.85
N PRO A 25 16.97 -4.69 -10.06
CA PRO A 25 18.06 -5.65 -10.21
C PRO A 25 18.39 -6.45 -8.94
N GLY A 26 17.95 -6.01 -7.74
CA GLY A 26 18.40 -6.57 -6.47
C GLY A 26 17.28 -6.98 -5.50
N PHE A 27 17.51 -8.06 -4.76
CA PHE A 27 16.75 -8.41 -3.57
C PHE A 27 17.08 -7.45 -2.42
N ARG A 28 16.06 -6.88 -1.78
CA ARG A 28 16.20 -6.05 -0.57
C ARG A 28 15.65 -6.75 0.65
N ARG A 29 16.16 -6.43 1.84
CA ARG A 29 15.61 -7.00 3.08
C ARG A 29 14.15 -6.62 3.23
N VAL A 30 13.33 -7.60 3.61
CA VAL A 30 11.95 -7.33 4.04
C VAL A 30 12.01 -6.51 5.33
N PRO A 31 11.31 -5.36 5.41
CA PRO A 31 11.33 -4.52 6.60
C PRO A 31 10.77 -5.26 7.83
N LEU A 32 11.17 -4.80 9.01
CA LEU A 32 10.74 -5.36 10.30
C LEU A 32 9.23 -5.57 10.33
N ASP A 33 8.76 -6.66 10.92
CA ASP A 33 7.32 -6.91 11.04
C ASP A 33 6.65 -5.91 12.01
N ALA A 34 5.31 -5.97 12.13
CA ALA A 34 4.55 -5.10 13.04
C ALA A 34 4.89 -5.28 14.54
N ARG A 35 5.71 -6.28 14.89
CA ARG A 35 6.24 -6.53 16.24
C ARG A 35 7.71 -6.09 16.38
N GLY A 36 8.28 -5.44 15.36
CA GLY A 36 9.68 -5.01 15.33
C GLY A 36 10.67 -6.15 15.09
N LYS A 37 10.20 -7.35 14.71
CA LYS A 37 11.07 -8.50 14.48
C LYS A 37 11.71 -8.43 13.09
N ALA A 38 13.03 -8.60 13.04
CA ALA A 38 13.75 -8.73 11.80
C ALA A 38 13.35 -10.01 11.05
N SER A 39 13.14 -9.87 9.74
CA SER A 39 12.95 -11.00 8.84
C SER A 39 14.28 -11.34 8.16
N PRO A 40 14.67 -12.62 8.07
CA PRO A 40 15.80 -13.03 7.23
C PRO A 40 15.46 -12.97 5.74
N LEU A 41 14.18 -12.77 5.40
CA LEU A 41 13.71 -12.75 4.03
C LEU A 41 14.17 -11.50 3.28
N THR A 42 14.36 -11.68 2.00
CA THR A 42 14.58 -10.61 1.04
C THR A 42 13.47 -10.62 -0.01
N LEU A 43 13.20 -9.47 -0.61
CA LEU A 43 12.12 -9.27 -1.56
C LEU A 43 12.61 -8.40 -2.72
N ARG A 44 12.15 -8.69 -3.92
CA ARG A 44 12.24 -7.78 -5.08
C ARG A 44 10.88 -7.65 -5.76
N ALA A 45 10.57 -6.45 -6.25
CA ALA A 45 9.43 -6.25 -7.12
C ALA A 45 9.82 -6.56 -8.57
N LEU A 46 8.91 -7.21 -9.30
CA LEU A 46 9.16 -7.67 -10.66
C LEU A 46 8.41 -6.81 -11.67
N THR A 47 7.08 -6.83 -11.62
CA THR A 47 6.22 -6.18 -12.61
C THR A 47 4.96 -5.67 -11.95
N TYR A 48 4.62 -4.42 -12.24
CA TYR A 48 3.36 -3.82 -11.84
C TYR A 48 2.35 -3.90 -12.99
N GLN A 49 1.14 -4.36 -12.70
CA GLN A 49 0.01 -4.35 -13.63
C GLN A 49 -1.14 -3.57 -13.00
N GLY A 50 -1.29 -2.32 -13.43
CA GLY A 50 -2.36 -1.46 -12.94
C GLY A 50 -2.17 0.01 -13.31
N SER A 51 -2.95 0.85 -12.65
CA SER A 51 -2.81 2.30 -12.68
C SER A 51 -2.98 2.90 -11.28
N THR A 52 -4.22 3.13 -10.85
CA THR A 52 -4.51 3.63 -9.49
C THR A 52 -4.50 2.51 -8.45
N ASN A 53 -4.70 1.27 -8.89
CA ASN A 53 -4.55 0.04 -8.12
C ASN A 53 -4.18 -1.07 -9.10
N GLY A 54 -3.75 -2.21 -8.61
CA GLY A 54 -3.26 -3.25 -9.49
C GLY A 54 -2.75 -4.47 -8.76
N VAL A 55 -1.97 -5.25 -9.49
CA VAL A 55 -1.24 -6.39 -8.98
C VAL A 55 0.24 -6.12 -9.13
N LEU A 56 1.00 -6.26 -8.05
CA LEU A 56 2.45 -6.22 -8.08
C LEU A 56 2.98 -7.66 -7.91
N ALA A 57 3.64 -8.16 -8.94
CA ALA A 57 4.38 -9.41 -8.83
C ALA A 57 5.68 -9.16 -8.05
N VAL A 58 5.94 -9.98 -7.05
CA VAL A 58 7.15 -9.92 -6.23
C VAL A 58 7.78 -11.30 -6.12
N GLU A 59 9.07 -11.34 -5.86
CA GLU A 59 9.75 -12.53 -5.41
C GLU A 59 10.24 -12.37 -3.99
N VAL A 60 10.03 -13.38 -3.17
CA VAL A 60 10.50 -13.46 -1.79
C VAL A 60 11.50 -14.59 -1.70
N HIS A 61 12.73 -14.25 -1.33
CA HIS A 61 13.82 -15.19 -1.17
C HIS A 61 14.22 -15.33 0.30
N ASN A 62 14.39 -16.56 0.76
CA ASN A 62 14.92 -16.88 2.08
C ASN A 62 16.39 -17.34 1.97
N PRO A 63 17.38 -16.45 2.16
CA PRO A 63 18.79 -16.83 2.17
C PRO A 63 19.21 -17.56 3.47
N GLY A 64 18.30 -17.68 4.44
CA GLY A 64 18.59 -18.27 5.74
C GLY A 64 18.61 -19.80 5.73
N LYS A 65 19.08 -20.37 6.84
CA LYS A 65 19.14 -21.82 7.09
C LYS A 65 17.86 -22.41 7.70
N ARG A 66 16.86 -21.56 8.01
CA ARG A 66 15.59 -21.94 8.64
C ARG A 66 14.43 -21.36 7.86
N ALA A 67 13.29 -22.05 7.88
CA ALA A 67 12.07 -21.52 7.31
C ALA A 67 11.71 -20.18 7.98
N ALA A 68 11.17 -19.26 7.20
CA ALA A 68 10.80 -17.94 7.67
C ALA A 68 9.44 -17.53 7.13
N ARG A 69 8.63 -16.92 8.00
CA ARG A 69 7.28 -16.49 7.66
C ARG A 69 7.30 -15.13 6.98
N PHE A 70 6.66 -15.06 5.82
CA PHE A 70 6.38 -13.84 5.07
C PHE A 70 4.95 -13.34 5.33
N SER A 71 4.79 -12.02 5.41
CA SER A 71 3.51 -11.31 5.42
C SER A 71 3.65 -9.98 4.69
N ALA A 72 2.65 -9.66 3.88
CA ALA A 72 2.56 -8.40 3.14
C ALA A 72 2.02 -7.22 3.99
N GLU A 73 1.53 -7.48 5.20
CA GLU A 73 0.88 -6.48 6.06
C GLU A 73 1.72 -5.20 6.24
N GLY A 74 1.23 -4.06 5.77
CA GLY A 74 1.95 -2.79 5.89
C GLY A 74 3.23 -2.67 5.04
N LEU A 75 3.48 -3.61 4.13
CA LEU A 75 4.46 -3.39 3.07
C LEU A 75 3.96 -2.29 2.15
N TYR A 76 4.90 -1.46 1.70
CA TYR A 76 4.67 -0.53 0.61
C TYR A 76 5.92 -0.40 -0.25
N PHE A 77 5.70 0.12 -1.44
CA PHE A 77 6.69 0.16 -2.51
C PHE A 77 6.84 1.60 -3.00
N ILE A 78 8.10 1.98 -3.16
CA ILE A 78 8.53 3.29 -3.59
C ILE A 78 8.85 3.21 -5.08
N PRO A 79 8.25 4.08 -5.92
CA PRO A 79 8.62 4.13 -7.32
C PRO A 79 10.05 4.63 -7.49
N GLY A 80 10.73 4.16 -8.54
CA GLY A 80 12.02 4.72 -8.93
C GLY A 80 11.90 6.16 -9.43
N GLY A 81 13.02 6.90 -9.42
CA GLY A 81 13.11 8.28 -9.91
C GLY A 81 13.25 9.32 -8.80
N ASP A 82 13.10 10.58 -9.17
CA ASP A 82 13.10 11.72 -8.24
C ASP A 82 11.88 11.66 -7.32
N PRO A 83 12.03 11.64 -5.98
CA PRO A 83 10.90 11.67 -5.05
C PRO A 83 9.90 12.82 -5.27
N ASP A 84 10.29 13.96 -5.84
CA ASP A 84 9.41 15.09 -6.09
C ASP A 84 8.61 14.98 -7.40
N GLU A 85 9.02 14.10 -8.32
CA GLU A 85 8.34 13.87 -9.60
C GLU A 85 7.74 12.47 -9.72
N ALA A 86 8.20 11.53 -8.90
CA ALA A 86 7.81 10.12 -8.97
C ALA A 86 6.31 9.94 -8.66
N PRO A 87 5.67 8.93 -9.28
CA PRO A 87 4.24 8.66 -9.09
C PRO A 87 3.90 8.22 -7.65
N GLN A 88 2.64 7.86 -7.42
CA GLN A 88 2.20 7.35 -6.13
C GLN A 88 2.98 6.11 -5.70
N ARG A 89 3.28 6.03 -4.40
CA ARG A 89 3.71 4.79 -3.77
C ARG A 89 2.57 3.79 -3.74
N LEU A 90 2.91 2.52 -3.66
CA LEU A 90 1.96 1.42 -3.66
C LEU A 90 1.95 0.71 -2.30
N GLY A 91 0.81 0.65 -1.63
CA GLY A 91 0.59 -0.14 -0.42
C GLY A 91 0.00 -1.51 -0.75
N ALA A 92 0.56 -2.57 -0.18
CA ALA A 92 -0.07 -3.90 -0.25
C ALA A 92 -1.26 -3.94 0.72
N VAL A 93 -2.45 -4.28 0.23
CA VAL A 93 -3.69 -4.34 1.02
C VAL A 93 -4.49 -5.56 0.64
N GLY A 94 -4.94 -6.32 1.63
CA GLY A 94 -5.68 -7.56 1.39
C GLY A 94 -4.79 -8.79 1.22
N PRO A 95 -5.35 -9.90 0.70
CA PRO A 95 -4.62 -11.16 0.62
C PRO A 95 -3.51 -11.11 -0.42
N MET A 96 -2.42 -11.83 -0.16
CA MET A 96 -1.41 -12.14 -1.18
C MET A 96 -1.71 -13.48 -1.82
N ARG A 97 -1.26 -13.68 -3.06
CA ARG A 97 -1.52 -14.87 -3.85
C ARG A 97 -0.21 -15.50 -4.31
N MET A 98 -0.14 -16.82 -4.35
CA MET A 98 0.94 -17.49 -5.09
C MET A 98 0.75 -17.24 -6.59
N ALA A 99 1.82 -16.83 -7.28
CA ALA A 99 1.79 -16.77 -8.74
C ALA A 99 1.67 -18.20 -9.26
N SER A 100 0.48 -18.60 -9.72
CA SER A 100 0.23 -19.99 -10.11
C SER A 100 0.58 -20.22 -11.58
N GLY A 101 1.29 -21.33 -11.84
CA GLY A 101 1.53 -21.80 -13.20
C GLY A 101 0.31 -22.46 -13.85
N GLU A 102 -0.66 -22.99 -13.08
CA GLU A 102 -1.79 -23.74 -13.66
C GLU A 102 -2.93 -24.08 -12.66
N GLY A 103 -3.01 -23.41 -11.51
CA GLY A 103 -3.99 -23.66 -10.45
C GLY A 103 -4.75 -22.41 -9.99
N LYS A 104 -5.88 -22.62 -9.30
CA LYS A 104 -6.67 -21.53 -8.71
C LYS A 104 -5.81 -20.76 -7.69
N ALA A 105 -5.61 -19.46 -7.92
CA ALA A 105 -4.90 -18.60 -6.98
C ALA A 105 -5.55 -18.70 -5.58
N VAL A 106 -4.72 -18.99 -4.58
CA VAL A 106 -5.12 -19.12 -3.17
C VAL A 106 -4.75 -17.82 -2.45
N ASP A 107 -5.73 -17.25 -1.76
CA ASP A 107 -5.56 -16.07 -0.92
C ASP A 107 -4.87 -16.47 0.39
N LEU A 108 -3.73 -15.84 0.67
CA LEU A 108 -2.88 -16.12 1.83
C LEU A 108 -2.75 -14.85 2.69
N GLY A 109 -2.90 -15.00 4.01
CA GLY A 109 -2.53 -13.95 4.96
C GLY A 109 -1.04 -13.98 5.35
N SER A 110 -0.40 -15.14 5.20
CA SER A 110 1.04 -15.33 5.41
C SER A 110 1.51 -16.61 4.74
N LEU A 111 2.80 -16.72 4.47
CA LEU A 111 3.42 -17.89 3.85
C LEU A 111 4.72 -18.26 4.57
N GLU A 112 4.97 -19.54 4.82
CA GLU A 112 6.30 -19.99 5.22
C GLU A 112 7.17 -20.23 4.00
N VAL A 113 8.34 -19.59 3.96
CA VAL A 113 9.34 -19.75 2.89
C VAL A 113 10.46 -20.63 3.43
N ALA A 114 10.66 -21.78 2.80
CA ALA A 114 11.69 -22.74 3.18
C ALA A 114 13.11 -22.14 3.07
N PRO A 115 14.12 -22.67 3.79
CA PRO A 115 15.52 -22.28 3.63
C PRO A 115 15.97 -22.34 2.18
N GLY A 116 16.67 -21.32 1.70
CA GLY A 116 17.18 -21.22 0.32
C GLY A 116 16.12 -21.01 -0.76
N ALA A 117 14.83 -21.08 -0.43
CA ALA A 117 13.76 -21.01 -1.41
C ALA A 117 13.50 -19.57 -1.89
N THR A 118 13.08 -19.45 -3.14
CA THR A 118 12.50 -18.24 -3.71
C THR A 118 11.08 -18.54 -4.16
N VAL A 119 10.12 -17.75 -3.71
CA VAL A 119 8.72 -17.88 -4.09
C VAL A 119 8.25 -16.62 -4.79
N ARG A 120 7.46 -16.80 -5.85
CA ARG A 120 6.83 -15.69 -6.58
C ARG A 120 5.40 -15.49 -6.09
N LEU A 121 5.08 -14.26 -5.73
CA LEU A 121 3.78 -13.86 -5.20
C LEU A 121 3.19 -12.72 -6.04
N GLU A 122 1.87 -12.64 -6.01
CA GLU A 122 1.08 -11.51 -6.50
C GLU A 122 0.46 -10.80 -5.30
N LEU A 123 0.72 -9.50 -5.19
CA LEU A 123 0.15 -8.64 -4.16
C LEU A 123 -0.89 -7.73 -4.80
N ASP A 124 -2.09 -7.68 -4.24
CA ASP A 124 -3.02 -6.60 -4.57
C ASP A 124 -2.49 -5.31 -3.92
N VAL A 125 -2.25 -4.31 -4.76
CA VAL A 125 -1.62 -3.06 -4.37
C VAL A 125 -2.47 -1.86 -4.76
N PHE A 126 -2.42 -0.84 -3.92
CA PHE A 126 -3.24 0.35 -4.00
C PHE A 126 -2.36 1.57 -3.87
N CYS A 127 -2.65 2.62 -4.64
CA CYS A 127 -1.89 3.85 -4.51
C CYS A 127 -2.18 4.50 -3.16
N ILE A 128 -1.16 4.99 -2.47
CA ILE A 128 -1.34 5.57 -1.13
C ILE A 128 -1.34 7.10 -1.13
N ASP A 129 -0.73 7.75 -2.11
CA ASP A 129 -0.49 9.20 -2.10
C ASP A 129 -1.43 9.96 -3.03
N SER A 130 -2.67 10.22 -2.62
CA SER A 130 -3.75 10.81 -3.45
C SER A 130 -3.43 12.07 -4.28
N HIS A 131 -2.31 12.74 -3.99
CA HIS A 131 -1.86 13.98 -4.63
C HIS A 131 -0.79 13.78 -5.72
N ARG A 132 -0.13 12.62 -5.76
CA ARG A 132 0.83 12.30 -6.82
C ARG A 132 0.09 11.66 -8.00
N PRO A 133 0.66 11.71 -9.22
CA PRO A 133 0.07 11.01 -10.36
C PRO A 133 0.06 9.49 -10.13
N SER A 134 -0.97 8.81 -10.64
CA SER A 134 -1.00 7.34 -10.62
C SER A 134 0.18 6.76 -11.43
N PRO A 135 0.77 5.65 -10.98
CA PRO A 135 1.78 4.96 -11.76
C PRO A 135 1.20 4.28 -13.02
N SER A 136 2.09 3.91 -13.92
CA SER A 136 1.85 3.05 -15.08
C SER A 136 2.63 1.74 -14.95
N PRO A 137 2.34 0.72 -15.78
CA PRO A 137 3.09 -0.54 -15.80
C PRO A 137 4.59 -0.39 -16.10
N GLU A 138 5.02 0.73 -16.69
CA GLU A 138 6.42 1.02 -17.00
C GLU A 138 7.22 1.50 -15.77
N ASN A 139 6.53 1.90 -14.70
CA ASN A 139 7.19 2.31 -13.47
C ASN A 139 7.80 1.11 -12.75
N THR A 140 9.04 1.27 -12.31
CA THR A 140 9.72 0.30 -11.44
C THR A 140 9.49 0.65 -9.99
N PHE A 141 9.49 -0.38 -9.13
CA PHE A 141 9.19 -0.24 -7.73
C PHE A 141 10.22 -0.96 -6.86
N THR A 142 10.43 -0.42 -5.67
CA THR A 142 11.32 -0.97 -4.67
C THR A 142 10.58 -1.06 -3.34
N VAL A 143 10.74 -2.17 -2.61
CA VAL A 143 10.17 -2.26 -1.26
C VAL A 143 10.79 -1.22 -0.34
N ALA A 144 9.94 -0.54 0.44
CA ALA A 144 10.40 0.44 1.41
C ALA A 144 11.27 -0.19 2.51
N ARG A 145 12.12 0.64 3.13
CA ARG A 145 13.03 0.20 4.21
C ARG A 145 12.29 -0.01 5.52
N THR A 146 11.16 0.65 5.68
CA THR A 146 10.26 0.55 6.81
C THR A 146 8.89 0.05 6.35
N ARG A 147 8.13 -0.59 7.25
CA ARG A 147 6.69 -0.80 7.02
C ARG A 147 5.93 0.48 7.30
N MET A 148 4.72 0.58 6.75
CA MET A 148 3.78 1.61 7.21
C MET A 148 3.62 1.52 8.73
N PRO A 149 3.45 2.66 9.43
CA PRO A 149 3.11 2.66 10.84
C PRO A 149 1.92 1.76 11.13
N LYS A 150 2.02 0.95 12.20
CA LYS A 150 1.03 -0.09 12.54
C LYS A 150 -0.41 0.42 12.58
N THR A 151 -0.64 1.61 13.14
CA THR A 151 -1.97 2.20 13.21
C THR A 151 -2.52 2.54 11.82
N LEU A 152 -1.67 3.04 10.92
CA LEU A 152 -2.06 3.35 9.54
C LEU A 152 -2.36 2.07 8.76
N SER A 153 -1.45 1.08 8.80
CA SER A 153 -1.66 -0.20 8.10
C SER A 153 -2.91 -0.91 8.60
N ALA A 154 -3.11 -0.99 9.92
CA ALA A 154 -4.31 -1.62 10.49
C ALA A 154 -5.61 -0.90 10.09
N THR A 155 -5.58 0.44 10.01
CA THR A 155 -6.73 1.24 9.57
C THR A 155 -7.05 0.97 8.10
N ILE A 156 -6.03 0.95 7.24
CA ILE A 156 -6.17 0.64 5.81
C ILE A 156 -6.73 -0.78 5.63
N GLU A 157 -6.13 -1.78 6.27
CA GLU A 157 -6.56 -3.18 6.15
C GLU A 157 -8.01 -3.37 6.63
N SER A 158 -8.38 -2.78 7.77
CA SER A 158 -9.73 -2.92 8.32
C SER A 158 -10.78 -2.26 7.43
N ARG A 159 -10.52 -1.05 6.93
CA ARG A 159 -11.46 -0.31 6.06
C ARG A 159 -11.52 -0.91 4.67
N GLY A 160 -10.36 -1.25 4.09
CA GLY A 160 -10.25 -1.94 2.80
C GLY A 160 -10.99 -3.27 2.83
N LYS A 161 -10.79 -4.09 3.86
CA LYS A 161 -11.52 -5.35 4.00
C LYS A 161 -13.03 -5.13 4.04
N ARG A 162 -13.52 -4.17 4.84
CA ARG A 162 -14.95 -3.86 4.91
C ARG A 162 -15.49 -3.42 3.55
N ALA A 163 -14.83 -2.48 2.89
CA ALA A 163 -15.25 -1.98 1.58
C ALA A 163 -15.25 -3.07 0.51
N ALA A 164 -14.29 -4.01 0.56
CA ALA A 164 -14.28 -5.18 -0.31
C ALA A 164 -15.45 -6.12 0.01
N ASP A 165 -15.66 -6.46 1.29
CA ASP A 165 -16.75 -7.35 1.73
C ASP A 165 -18.14 -6.80 1.35
N ASP A 166 -18.35 -5.48 1.48
CA ASP A 166 -19.61 -4.79 1.14
C ASP A 166 -19.99 -4.94 -0.35
N VAL A 167 -19.02 -5.26 -1.21
CA VAL A 167 -19.23 -5.44 -2.66
C VAL A 167 -18.95 -6.85 -3.15
N GLY A 168 -18.88 -7.84 -2.25
CA GLY A 168 -18.71 -9.26 -2.60
C GLY A 168 -17.30 -9.82 -2.45
N GLY A 169 -16.44 -9.13 -1.71
CA GLY A 169 -15.05 -9.51 -1.41
C GLY A 169 -14.03 -8.96 -2.42
N TYR A 170 -12.74 -9.12 -2.11
CA TYR A 170 -11.61 -8.55 -2.89
C TYR A 170 -11.59 -8.92 -4.39
N ARG A 171 -12.23 -10.03 -4.76
CA ARG A 171 -12.28 -10.52 -6.14
C ARG A 171 -13.43 -9.95 -6.96
N ALA A 172 -14.38 -9.26 -6.33
CA ALA A 172 -15.47 -8.61 -7.04
C ALA A 172 -14.93 -7.44 -7.88
N ALA A 173 -15.45 -7.27 -9.11
CA ALA A 173 -15.06 -6.18 -10.00
C ALA A 173 -15.04 -4.78 -9.34
N PRO A 174 -16.04 -4.38 -8.52
CA PRO A 174 -16.02 -3.07 -7.86
C PRO A 174 -15.05 -2.96 -6.67
N ALA A 175 -14.53 -4.07 -6.14
CA ALA A 175 -13.77 -4.09 -4.89
C ALA A 175 -12.53 -3.20 -4.95
N LYS A 176 -11.81 -3.21 -6.09
CA LYS A 176 -10.57 -2.44 -6.22
C LYS A 176 -10.81 -0.92 -6.07
N ALA A 177 -11.86 -0.39 -6.68
CA ALA A 177 -12.18 1.04 -6.56
C ALA A 177 -12.65 1.42 -5.15
N ALA A 178 -13.44 0.55 -4.51
CA ALA A 178 -13.91 0.75 -3.15
C ALA A 178 -12.74 0.75 -2.15
N VAL A 179 -11.85 -0.25 -2.23
CA VAL A 179 -10.64 -0.33 -1.40
C VAL A 179 -9.72 0.85 -1.64
N GLN A 180 -9.50 1.24 -2.91
CA GLN A 180 -8.64 2.39 -3.25
C GLN A 180 -9.10 3.69 -2.57
N SER A 181 -10.41 3.94 -2.57
CA SER A 181 -10.99 5.12 -1.92
C SER A 181 -10.71 5.12 -0.40
N GLU A 182 -10.80 3.95 0.23
CA GLU A 182 -10.50 3.78 1.66
C GLU A 182 -9.03 3.96 2.00
N VAL A 183 -8.13 3.49 1.13
CA VAL A 183 -6.68 3.64 1.29
C VAL A 183 -6.32 5.13 1.33
N TRP A 184 -6.77 5.91 0.35
CA TRP A 184 -6.54 7.36 0.33
C TRP A 184 -7.16 8.04 1.54
N ARG A 185 -8.43 7.73 1.87
CA ARG A 185 -9.11 8.31 3.03
C ARG A 185 -8.35 8.06 4.32
N ALA A 186 -7.78 6.87 4.51
CA ALA A 186 -6.98 6.54 5.69
C ALA A 186 -5.63 7.26 5.69
N ARG A 187 -4.94 7.34 4.54
CA ARG A 187 -3.63 8.00 4.41
C ARG A 187 -3.71 9.52 4.58
N ASP A 188 -4.79 10.13 4.09
CA ASP A 188 -5.01 11.58 4.13
C ASP A 188 -5.53 12.05 5.50
N ALA A 189 -6.16 11.17 6.29
CA ALA A 189 -6.71 11.52 7.60
C ALA A 189 -5.64 11.94 8.61
N LYS A 190 -4.42 11.40 8.51
CA LYS A 190 -3.29 11.80 9.36
C LYS A 190 -2.00 11.71 8.56
N TRP A 191 -1.34 12.86 8.39
CA TRP A 191 -0.03 12.89 7.77
C TRP A 191 0.99 12.15 8.63
N ILE A 192 1.63 11.13 8.06
CA ILE A 192 2.77 10.46 8.66
C ILE A 192 3.83 10.31 7.58
N LYS A 193 5.07 10.69 7.89
CA LYS A 193 6.18 10.54 6.96
C LYS A 193 6.45 9.07 6.67
N LEU A 194 6.50 8.73 5.40
CA LEU A 194 6.90 7.42 4.88
C LEU A 194 8.24 7.54 4.10
N ASP A 195 8.87 6.41 3.77
CA ASP A 195 10.05 6.39 2.91
C ASP A 195 9.71 6.88 1.50
N GLY A 196 10.66 7.56 0.85
CA GLY A 196 10.50 8.05 -0.53
C GLY A 196 9.70 9.35 -0.66
N GLU A 197 9.52 10.11 0.42
CA GLU A 197 8.96 11.48 0.35
C GLU A 197 10.03 12.49 -0.07
N GLY A 198 9.62 13.47 -0.86
CA GLY A 198 10.39 14.63 -1.27
C GLY A 198 10.00 15.91 -0.54
N ALA A 199 10.27 17.05 -1.15
CA ALA A 199 9.82 18.36 -0.68
C ALA A 199 8.30 18.53 -0.80
N GLN A 200 7.66 17.96 -1.84
CA GLN A 200 6.22 18.11 -2.10
C GLN A 200 5.34 17.65 -0.93
N GLU A 201 5.83 16.71 -0.11
CA GLU A 201 5.13 16.22 1.08
C GLU A 201 5.25 17.11 2.32
N GLN A 202 6.31 17.90 2.41
CA GLN A 202 6.58 18.71 3.60
C GLN A 202 5.59 19.86 3.73
N GLU A 203 5.03 20.33 2.61
CA GLU A 203 3.99 21.35 2.61
C GLU A 203 2.68 20.85 3.24
N LYS A 204 2.32 19.57 3.04
CA LYS A 204 1.16 18.94 3.70
C LYS A 204 1.37 18.64 5.17
N ALA A 205 2.62 18.45 5.60
CA ALA A 205 2.96 18.23 7.01
C ALA A 205 2.81 19.50 7.85
N ARG A 206 2.75 20.68 7.22
CA ARG A 206 2.51 21.94 7.93
C ARG A 206 1.07 21.95 8.47
N PRO A 207 0.85 22.29 9.76
CA PRO A 207 -0.49 22.50 10.25
C PRO A 207 -1.16 23.57 9.39
N ARG A 208 -2.35 23.27 8.85
CA ARG A 208 -3.16 24.30 8.19
C ARG A 208 -3.33 25.44 9.19
N PRO A 209 -3.02 26.70 8.82
CA PRO A 209 -3.40 27.81 9.68
C PRO A 209 -4.89 27.69 9.94
N GLU A 210 -5.28 27.72 11.21
CA GLU A 210 -6.68 27.83 11.59
C GLU A 210 -7.23 28.99 10.78
N ARG A 211 -8.22 28.73 9.92
CA ARG A 211 -9.02 29.79 9.35
C ARG A 211 -9.71 30.42 10.55
N HIS A 212 -9.11 31.48 11.10
CA HIS A 212 -9.84 32.45 11.89
C HIS A 212 -10.97 32.87 10.95
N LEU A 213 -12.17 32.37 11.24
CA LEU A 213 -13.39 32.98 10.77
C LEU A 213 -13.34 34.39 11.35
N GLU A 214 -12.76 35.32 10.60
CA GLU A 214 -13.05 36.73 10.77
C GLU A 214 -14.57 36.82 10.69
N GLN A 215 -15.17 37.03 11.84
CA GLN A 215 -16.58 37.30 11.99
C GLN A 215 -16.87 38.56 11.18
N THR A 216 -17.32 38.40 9.94
CA THR A 216 -18.12 39.42 9.27
C THR A 216 -19.45 39.51 10.01
N HIS A 217 -19.44 40.18 11.16
CA HIS A 217 -20.62 40.50 11.94
C HIS A 217 -20.53 41.90 12.55
N GLU A 218 -19.96 42.86 11.81
CA GLU A 218 -20.24 44.28 12.01
C GLU A 218 -20.37 44.96 10.64
N LEU A 219 -21.36 45.86 10.52
CA LEU A 219 -21.74 46.67 9.34
C LEU A 219 -22.86 46.14 8.43
N ARG A 220 -24.09 45.99 8.98
CA ARG A 220 -25.30 46.61 8.37
C ARG A 220 -26.57 46.49 9.24
N ILE A 221 -26.59 47.09 10.42
CA ILE A 221 -27.86 47.48 11.05
C ILE A 221 -27.77 48.92 11.53
N ARG A 222 -28.02 49.86 10.61
CA ARG A 222 -28.60 51.19 10.92
C ARG A 222 -29.52 51.59 9.76
N ARG A 223 -30.75 51.06 9.75
CA ARG A 223 -31.87 51.75 9.11
C ARG A 223 -32.38 52.80 10.10
N PRO A 224 -32.43 54.10 9.77
CA PRO A 224 -33.16 55.04 10.59
C PRO A 224 -34.66 54.79 10.46
N MET A 225 -35.35 54.77 11.59
CA MET A 225 -36.81 54.75 11.69
C MET A 225 -37.41 56.04 11.11
N PRO A 226 -38.52 55.98 10.36
CA PRO A 226 -39.26 57.17 9.99
C PRO A 226 -39.99 57.71 11.23
N GLN A 227 -39.61 58.91 11.67
CA GLN A 227 -40.44 59.69 12.58
C GLN A 227 -41.61 60.27 11.78
N GLY A 228 -42.82 59.85 12.14
CA GLY A 228 -44.05 60.44 11.63
C GLY A 228 -44.43 61.73 12.36
N ARG A 229 -45.34 62.46 11.70
CA ARG A 229 -46.17 63.62 12.11
C ARG A 229 -45.59 65.02 11.86
N LYS A 230 -46.25 65.75 10.96
CA LYS A 230 -47.45 66.52 11.31
C LYS A 230 -48.57 66.21 10.34
#